data_AF-A0A939Z4F3-F1
#
_entry.id   AF-A0A939Z4F3-F1
#
_cell.length_a   1.000
_cell.length_b   1.000
_cell.length_c   1.000
_cell.angle_alpha   90.00
_cell.angle_beta   90.00
_cell.angle_gamma   90.00
#
_symmetry.space_group_name_H-M   'P 1'
#
loop_
_entity.id
_entity.type
_entity.pdbx_description
1 polymer ?
#
loop_
_entity_poly.entity_id
_entity_poly.type
_entity_poly.pdbx_seq_one_letter_code
_entity_poly.pdbx_strand_id
1 'polypeptide(L)'
;MDEKKALIKRNAGIALRILAAAAIIALVIWKYKALVNIDVREIIKSSGSELKAAGAIILVYIIKAVTFVVPASMIYVGVGVAFSPLKALAVNAAGITLELIITWFIGRILGGKNVEKILNKTKKGRKLTATKDGTKYSAFFGIRFLPAFPIDFVSLFMGTTSMKFLPYLLISLAGILPRVIAFTILGDKIYDIIPMKYFITLAIVVVAVILIYTAVRSIVRIIKGTDWNYESIKDSGCSVILDTDMGPDCDDAGALALLLASIKRDGGNLLGVVNCTSNRDSDYVIRAILDYYGFDDVPVARTGREGFLENDSVYTAAVREKYFGDKKIETENSLDFYTRALEAAEENSVVIVTIGMLNNISELIDSRADLIDDKVRALVCMAGKFPESENAEFNIQKDIEAAKNVFENIKKPVVCSGYEIGEAIKSGFEKEPEDGSPVYDCYKAYCNDAGEKAERCSWDLTAVHFAFDGCGKFYKLSPRGTITVDDDGNNRFTPDRKANMHYLMLKAEPRAVKYYFDKMLEE
;
A
#
# COMPACT_ATOMS: atom_id res chain seq x y z
N MET A 1 8.27 26.17 20.11
CA MET A 1 7.06 26.58 20.88
C MET A 1 5.80 26.62 20.01
N ASP A 2 5.92 26.85 18.70
CA ASP A 2 4.78 26.98 17.79
C ASP A 2 4.13 25.65 17.34
N GLU A 3 4.88 24.57 17.22
CA GLU A 3 4.31 23.25 16.87
C GLU A 3 3.41 22.67 17.97
N LYS A 4 3.79 22.83 19.24
CA LYS A 4 2.96 22.38 20.38
C LYS A 4 1.65 23.17 20.46
N LYS A 5 1.66 24.48 20.19
CA LYS A 5 0.45 25.31 20.10
C LYS A 5 -0.42 24.93 18.90
N ALA A 6 0.19 24.64 17.75
CA ALA A 6 -0.52 24.18 16.56
C ALA A 6 -1.19 22.80 16.75
N LEU A 7 -0.49 21.88 17.41
CA LEU A 7 -1.00 20.55 17.75
C LEU A 7 -2.16 20.62 18.75
N ILE A 8 -2.04 21.43 19.81
CA ILE A 8 -3.11 21.67 20.79
C ILE A 8 -4.33 22.29 20.12
N LYS A 9 -4.15 23.30 19.26
CA LYS A 9 -5.25 23.94 18.51
C LYS A 9 -5.93 22.96 17.54
N ARG A 10 -5.16 22.09 16.88
CA ARG A 10 -5.67 21.02 16.00
C ARG A 10 -6.50 20.01 16.78
N ASN A 11 -5.98 19.52 17.91
CA ASN A 11 -6.64 18.51 18.74
C ASN A 11 -7.89 19.08 19.44
N ALA A 12 -7.86 20.34 19.89
CA ALA A 12 -9.03 21.03 20.42
C ALA A 12 -10.13 21.21 19.37
N GLY A 13 -9.76 21.55 18.12
CA GLY A 13 -10.72 21.65 17.02
C GLY A 13 -11.39 20.31 16.66
N ILE A 14 -10.65 19.19 16.75
CA ILE A 14 -11.19 17.85 16.56
C ILE A 14 -12.14 17.48 17.71
N ALA A 15 -11.72 17.69 18.96
CA ALA A 15 -12.54 17.41 20.14
C ALA A 15 -13.87 18.19 20.12
N LEU A 16 -13.85 19.48 19.74
CA LEU A 16 -15.06 20.29 19.63
C LEU A 16 -16.04 19.74 18.58
N ARG A 17 -15.54 19.27 17.43
CA ARG A 17 -16.38 18.66 16.38
C ARG A 17 -17.00 17.34 16.85
N ILE A 18 -16.24 16.53 17.59
CA ILE A 18 -16.74 15.27 18.18
C ILE A 18 -17.85 15.57 19.19
N LEU A 19 -17.63 16.53 20.10
CA LEU A 19 -18.62 16.94 21.09
C LEU A 19 -19.90 17.49 20.44
N ALA A 20 -19.78 18.33 19.41
CA ALA A 20 -20.93 18.84 18.67
C ALA A 20 -21.71 17.71 17.98
N ALA A 21 -21.03 16.77 17.33
CA ALA A 21 -21.67 15.60 16.71
C ALA A 21 -22.37 14.71 17.76
N ALA A 22 -21.72 14.45 18.89
CA ALA A 22 -22.29 13.68 20.00
C ALA A 22 -23.53 14.35 20.59
N ALA A 23 -23.51 15.68 20.77
CA ALA A 23 -24.67 16.44 21.25
C ALA A 23 -25.86 16.37 20.29
N ILE A 24 -25.62 16.47 18.98
CA ILE A 24 -26.67 16.30 17.95
C ILE A 24 -27.24 14.88 18.00
N ILE A 25 -26.39 13.85 18.08
CA ILE A 25 -26.84 12.45 18.18
C ILE A 25 -27.69 12.24 19.45
N ALA A 26 -27.25 12.75 20.59
CA ALA A 26 -28.00 12.66 21.85
C ALA A 26 -29.37 13.36 21.76
N LEU A 27 -29.42 14.55 21.14
CA LEU A 27 -30.66 15.28 20.89
C LEU A 27 -31.59 14.50 19.97
N VAL A 28 -31.06 13.90 18.90
CA VAL A 28 -31.83 13.06 17.97
C VAL A 28 -32.41 11.85 18.68
N ILE A 29 -31.62 11.14 19.49
CA ILE A 29 -32.09 10.00 20.28
C ILE A 29 -33.22 10.44 21.21
N TRP A 30 -33.03 11.54 21.94
CA TRP A 30 -34.02 12.06 22.87
C TRP A 30 -35.33 12.50 22.19
N LYS A 31 -35.24 13.11 21.01
CA LYS A 31 -36.39 13.65 20.26
C LYS A 31 -36.85 12.76 19.10
N TYR A 32 -36.36 11.52 19.00
CA TYR A 32 -36.59 10.64 17.84
C TYR A 32 -38.08 10.52 17.48
N LYS A 33 -38.93 10.19 18.46
CA LYS A 33 -40.38 10.08 18.26
C LYS A 33 -41.01 11.38 17.76
N ALA A 34 -40.53 12.54 18.22
CA ALA A 34 -41.03 13.83 17.77
C ALA A 34 -40.57 14.15 16.34
N LEU A 35 -39.31 13.85 16.02
CA LEU A 35 -38.72 14.11 14.70
C LEU A 35 -39.33 13.25 13.58
N VAL A 36 -39.61 11.96 13.87
CA VAL A 36 -40.22 11.05 12.88
C VAL A 36 -41.70 11.37 12.66
N ASN A 37 -42.39 11.88 13.68
CA ASN A 37 -43.81 12.19 13.62
C ASN A 37 -44.11 13.69 13.46
N ILE A 38 -43.19 14.47 12.88
CA ILE A 38 -43.46 15.87 12.55
C ILE A 38 -44.63 15.92 11.57
N ASP A 39 -45.77 16.45 12.02
CA ASP A 39 -46.90 16.71 11.14
C ASP A 39 -46.74 18.09 10.49
N VAL A 40 -46.19 18.07 9.29
CA VAL A 40 -46.00 19.27 8.48
C VAL A 40 -47.35 19.95 8.18
N ARG A 41 -48.46 19.21 8.08
CA ARG A 41 -49.79 19.79 7.83
C ARG A 41 -50.29 20.57 9.04
N GLU A 42 -50.04 20.08 10.26
CA GLU A 42 -50.40 20.77 11.50
C GLU A 42 -49.59 22.07 11.70
N ILE A 43 -48.29 22.04 11.42
CA ILE A 43 -47.42 23.21 11.48
C ILE A 43 -47.93 24.32 10.54
N ILE A 44 -48.39 23.93 9.35
CA ILE A 44 -48.91 24.87 8.36
C ILE A 44 -50.25 25.45 8.82
N LYS A 45 -51.19 24.59 9.27
CA LYS A 45 -52.50 25.04 9.77
C LYS A 45 -52.38 26.02 10.94
N SER A 46 -51.42 25.80 11.83
CA SER A 46 -51.17 26.64 13.01
C SER A 46 -50.38 27.93 12.73
N SER A 47 -49.81 28.09 11.53
CA SER A 47 -48.93 29.23 11.21
C SER A 47 -49.65 30.57 11.02
N GLY A 48 -50.96 30.56 10.73
CA GLY A 48 -51.79 31.77 10.58
C GLY A 48 -51.51 32.64 9.34
N SER A 49 -50.41 32.43 8.61
CA SER A 49 -50.16 33.02 7.28
C SER A 49 -49.26 32.12 6.42
N GLU A 50 -49.37 32.25 5.09
CA GLU A 50 -48.56 31.47 4.14
C GLU A 50 -47.05 31.72 4.32
N LEU A 51 -46.65 32.96 4.64
CA LEU A 51 -45.24 33.31 4.84
C LEU A 51 -44.65 32.63 6.09
N LYS A 52 -45.42 32.61 7.18
CA LYS A 52 -45.02 31.92 8.42
C LYS A 52 -44.95 30.42 8.21
N ALA A 53 -45.91 29.85 7.47
CA ALA A 53 -45.89 28.43 7.10
C ALA A 53 -44.64 28.08 6.27
N ALA A 54 -44.31 28.90 5.27
CA ALA A 54 -43.11 28.70 4.47
C ALA A 54 -41.83 28.77 5.33
N GLY A 55 -41.73 29.75 6.23
CA GLY A 55 -40.62 29.86 7.18
C GLY A 55 -40.48 28.64 8.09
N ALA A 56 -41.60 28.13 8.63
CA ALA A 56 -41.61 26.94 9.46
C ALA A 56 -41.17 25.68 8.69
N ILE A 57 -41.58 25.53 7.43
CA ILE A 57 -41.15 24.43 6.57
C ILE A 57 -39.65 24.49 6.28
N ILE A 58 -39.11 25.68 5.99
CA ILE A 58 -37.66 25.85 5.79
C ILE A 58 -36.90 25.44 7.06
N LEU A 59 -37.43 25.76 8.25
CA LEU A 59 -36.85 25.30 9.51
C LEU A 59 -36.88 23.76 9.63
N VAL A 60 -37.96 23.10 9.20
CA VAL A 60 -38.03 21.63 9.15
C VAL A 60 -36.97 21.05 8.22
N TYR A 61 -36.71 21.65 7.06
CA TYR A 61 -35.61 21.25 6.17
C TYR A 61 -34.24 21.41 6.84
N ILE A 62 -34.00 22.50 7.57
CA ILE A 62 -32.74 22.70 8.31
C ILE A 62 -32.57 21.61 9.38
N ILE A 63 -33.63 21.34 10.16
CA ILE A 63 -33.61 20.28 11.18
C ILE A 63 -33.33 18.93 10.53
N LYS A 64 -34.00 18.64 9.40
CA LYS A 64 -33.76 17.43 8.62
C LYS A 64 -32.29 17.33 8.16
N ALA A 65 -31.73 18.40 7.61
CA ALA A 65 -30.37 18.44 7.08
C ALA A 65 -29.27 18.21 8.13
N VAL A 66 -29.60 18.39 9.41
CA VAL A 66 -28.69 18.17 10.55
C VAL A 66 -28.95 16.82 11.23
N THR A 67 -30.21 16.39 11.31
CA THR A 67 -30.62 15.19 12.06
C THR A 67 -30.72 13.93 11.21
N PHE A 68 -31.00 14.08 9.92
CA PHE A 68 -31.24 13.00 8.94
C PHE A 68 -32.45 12.10 9.25
N VAL A 69 -33.28 12.43 10.25
CA VAL A 69 -34.37 11.57 10.72
C VAL A 69 -35.70 11.90 10.05
N VAL A 70 -35.94 13.16 9.68
CA VAL A 70 -37.23 13.60 9.13
C VAL A 70 -37.42 13.01 7.71
N PRO A 71 -38.50 12.25 7.46
CA PRO A 71 -38.77 11.70 6.14
C PRO A 71 -39.01 12.81 5.10
N ALA A 72 -38.19 12.84 4.05
CA ALA A 72 -38.23 13.92 3.05
C ALA A 72 -39.58 14.00 2.33
N SER A 73 -40.17 12.84 2.05
CA SER A 73 -41.44 12.72 1.36
C SER A 73 -42.63 13.28 2.15
N MET A 74 -42.60 13.21 3.49
CA MET A 74 -43.62 13.86 4.34
C MET A 74 -43.60 15.38 4.16
N ILE A 75 -42.40 15.96 4.04
CA ILE A 75 -42.24 17.39 3.79
C ILE A 75 -42.78 17.75 2.41
N TYR A 76 -42.37 17.03 1.35
CA TYR A 76 -42.79 17.33 -0.02
C TYR A 76 -44.31 17.31 -0.19
N VAL A 77 -44.95 16.25 0.31
CA VAL A 77 -46.40 16.09 0.25
C VAL A 77 -47.10 17.13 1.13
N GLY A 78 -46.62 17.35 2.36
CA GLY A 78 -47.19 18.35 3.27
C GLY A 78 -47.21 19.76 2.67
N VAL A 79 -46.12 20.14 1.99
CA VAL A 79 -46.01 21.41 1.26
C VAL A 79 -46.94 21.45 0.03
N GLY A 80 -47.04 20.35 -0.72
CA GLY A 80 -47.94 20.22 -1.87
C GLY A 80 -49.41 20.41 -1.53
N VAL A 81 -49.83 19.98 -0.33
CA VAL A 81 -51.20 20.17 0.17
C VAL A 81 -51.46 21.61 0.64
N ALA A 82 -50.42 22.29 1.11
CA ALA A 82 -50.54 23.56 1.82
C ALA A 82 -50.47 24.81 0.94
N PHE A 83 -49.77 24.72 -0.19
CA PHE A 83 -49.55 25.85 -1.07
C PHE A 83 -50.12 25.56 -2.45
N SER A 84 -50.39 26.62 -3.22
CA SER A 84 -50.68 26.45 -4.64
C SER A 84 -49.48 25.77 -5.34
N PRO A 85 -49.69 25.04 -6.46
CA PRO A 85 -48.64 24.20 -7.04
C PRO A 85 -47.31 24.91 -7.28
N LEU A 86 -47.33 26.12 -7.84
CA LEU A 86 -46.11 26.90 -8.09
C LEU A 86 -45.40 27.33 -6.79
N LYS A 87 -46.16 27.76 -5.78
CA LYS A 87 -45.61 28.13 -4.46
C LYS A 87 -45.05 26.90 -3.74
N ALA A 88 -45.74 25.76 -3.81
CA ALA A 88 -45.30 24.51 -3.22
C ALA A 88 -43.96 24.04 -3.81
N LEU A 89 -43.85 24.09 -5.15
CA LEU A 89 -42.61 23.78 -5.85
C LEU A 89 -41.48 24.72 -5.46
N ALA A 90 -41.74 26.02 -5.36
CA ALA A 90 -40.75 27.01 -4.95
C ALA A 90 -40.26 26.77 -3.51
N VAL A 91 -41.16 26.52 -2.57
CA VAL A 91 -40.82 26.23 -1.16
C VAL A 91 -40.01 24.95 -1.05
N ASN A 92 -40.42 23.87 -1.72
CA ASN A 92 -39.67 22.60 -1.70
C ASN A 92 -38.32 22.70 -2.40
N ALA A 93 -38.22 23.43 -3.51
CA ALA A 93 -36.95 23.68 -4.20
C ALA A 93 -35.97 24.49 -3.32
N ALA A 94 -36.47 25.51 -2.62
CA ALA A 94 -35.66 26.28 -1.67
C ALA A 94 -35.21 25.42 -0.48
N GLY A 95 -36.11 24.63 0.10
CA GLY A 95 -35.82 23.73 1.21
C GLY A 95 -34.77 22.67 0.86
N ILE A 96 -34.94 21.97 -0.26
CA ILE A 96 -33.95 20.95 -0.69
C ILE A 96 -32.60 21.57 -1.04
N THR A 97 -32.59 22.77 -1.63
CA THR A 97 -31.34 23.49 -1.90
C THR A 97 -30.60 23.77 -0.59
N LEU A 98 -31.31 24.28 0.42
CA LEU A 98 -30.71 24.58 1.72
C LEU A 98 -30.22 23.31 2.44
N GLU A 99 -30.99 22.23 2.39
CA GLU A 99 -30.59 20.91 2.91
C GLU A 99 -29.27 20.44 2.28
N LEU A 100 -29.20 20.44 0.95
CA LEU A 100 -28.00 20.01 0.22
C LEU A 100 -26.77 20.86 0.57
N ILE A 101 -26.94 22.16 0.78
CA ILE A 101 -25.87 23.08 1.18
C ILE A 101 -25.38 22.72 2.59
N ILE A 102 -26.29 22.68 3.56
CA ILE A 102 -25.96 22.43 4.97
C ILE A 102 -25.22 21.10 5.12
N THR A 103 -25.78 20.02 4.59
CA THR A 103 -25.22 18.68 4.78
C THR A 103 -23.86 18.52 4.11
N TRP A 104 -23.64 19.16 2.96
CA TRP A 104 -22.32 19.17 2.30
C TRP A 104 -21.26 19.88 3.15
N PHE A 105 -21.61 21.04 3.73
CA PHE A 105 -20.71 21.77 4.61
C PHE A 105 -20.43 21.02 5.90
N ILE A 106 -21.41 20.33 6.48
CA ILE A 106 -21.19 19.42 7.62
C ILE A 106 -20.14 18.36 7.23
N GLY A 107 -20.26 17.74 6.06
CA GLY A 107 -19.28 16.76 5.57
C GLY A 107 -17.87 17.35 5.42
N ARG A 108 -17.79 18.58 4.88
CA ARG A 108 -16.53 19.31 4.72
C ARG A 108 -15.88 19.64 6.07
N ILE A 109 -16.67 19.99 7.08
CA ILE A 109 -16.19 20.30 8.44
C ILE A 109 -15.76 19.02 9.17
N LEU A 110 -16.52 17.93 9.07
CA LEU A 110 -16.26 16.69 9.79
C LEU A 110 -15.07 15.91 9.22
N GLY A 111 -14.97 15.79 7.89
CA GLY A 111 -14.05 14.84 7.26
C GLY A 111 -13.01 15.45 6.32
N GLY A 112 -13.37 16.47 5.55
CA GLY A 112 -12.53 17.21 4.59
C GLY A 112 -11.25 16.50 4.11
N LYS A 113 -10.10 17.14 4.33
CA LYS A 113 -8.77 16.64 3.89
C LYS A 113 -8.33 15.33 4.57
N ASN A 114 -8.87 15.01 5.75
CA ASN A 114 -8.44 13.83 6.51
C ASN A 114 -9.06 12.54 5.93
N VAL A 115 -10.36 12.59 5.59
CA VAL A 115 -11.04 11.47 4.92
C VAL A 115 -10.47 11.26 3.53
N GLU A 116 -10.17 12.32 2.79
CA GLU A 116 -9.52 12.21 1.48
C GLU A 116 -8.13 11.57 1.56
N LYS A 117 -7.30 11.95 2.55
CA LYS A 117 -6.02 11.28 2.83
C LYS A 117 -6.19 9.79 3.09
N ILE A 118 -7.19 9.41 3.90
CA ILE A 118 -7.49 8.00 4.20
C ILE A 118 -7.95 7.25 2.94
N LEU A 119 -8.83 7.85 2.14
CA LEU A 119 -9.30 7.24 0.89
C LEU A 119 -8.13 6.99 -0.08
N ASN A 120 -7.21 7.94 -0.22
CA ASN A 120 -6.04 7.83 -1.09
C ASN A 120 -5.02 6.76 -0.64
N LYS A 121 -5.07 6.29 0.61
CA LYS A 121 -4.24 5.14 1.03
C LYS A 121 -4.63 3.84 0.31
N THR A 122 -5.87 3.73 -0.19
CA THR A 122 -6.37 2.51 -0.84
C THR A 122 -6.40 2.62 -2.36
N LYS A 123 -6.13 1.52 -3.08
CA LYS A 123 -6.23 1.44 -4.55
C LYS A 123 -7.62 1.85 -5.06
N LYS A 124 -8.69 1.47 -4.37
CA LYS A 124 -10.07 1.83 -4.71
C LYS A 124 -10.36 3.32 -4.49
N GLY A 125 -9.90 3.89 -3.37
CA GLY A 125 -10.06 5.32 -3.11
C GLY A 125 -9.26 6.19 -4.09
N ARG A 126 -8.04 5.79 -4.44
CA ARG A 126 -7.25 6.40 -5.54
C ARG A 126 -7.99 6.38 -6.88
N LYS A 127 -8.65 5.27 -7.23
CA LYS A 127 -9.45 5.18 -8.46
C LYS A 127 -10.66 6.13 -8.43
N LEU A 128 -11.31 6.28 -7.27
CA LEU A 128 -12.42 7.21 -7.06
C LEU A 128 -12.00 8.69 -7.16
N THR A 129 -10.81 9.03 -6.67
CA THR A 129 -10.27 10.39 -6.72
C THR A 129 -9.65 10.74 -8.08
N ALA A 130 -9.06 9.76 -8.79
CA ALA A 130 -8.40 9.92 -10.08
C ALA A 130 -9.31 9.77 -11.33
N THR A 131 -10.61 9.54 -11.16
CA THR A 131 -11.54 9.40 -12.31
C THR A 131 -11.72 10.74 -13.04
N LYS A 132 -11.66 10.74 -14.39
CA LYS A 132 -11.90 11.92 -15.24
C LYS A 132 -13.22 12.61 -14.85
N ASP A 133 -13.21 13.94 -14.80
CA ASP A 133 -14.33 14.75 -14.30
C ASP A 133 -15.67 14.46 -14.98
N GLY A 134 -15.69 14.22 -16.30
CA GLY A 134 -16.93 13.93 -17.05
C GLY A 134 -17.62 12.60 -16.64
N THR A 135 -16.84 11.53 -16.47
CA THR A 135 -17.37 10.23 -16.03
C THR A 135 -17.80 10.26 -14.55
N LYS A 136 -17.11 11.08 -13.74
CA LYS A 136 -17.43 11.31 -12.33
C LYS A 136 -18.78 12.03 -12.15
N TYR A 137 -19.06 13.05 -12.96
CA TYR A 137 -20.32 13.81 -12.85
C TYR A 137 -21.54 13.03 -13.35
N SER A 138 -21.40 12.27 -14.43
CA SER A 138 -22.49 11.40 -14.94
C SER A 138 -22.84 10.28 -13.97
N ALA A 139 -21.85 9.61 -13.39
CA ALA A 139 -22.09 8.62 -12.34
C ALA A 139 -22.77 9.25 -11.10
N PHE A 140 -22.32 10.44 -10.70
CA PHE A 140 -22.92 11.17 -9.58
C PHE A 140 -24.37 11.59 -9.85
N PHE A 141 -24.68 12.05 -11.07
CA PHE A 141 -26.05 12.32 -11.49
C PHE A 141 -26.93 11.07 -11.38
N GLY A 142 -26.45 9.92 -11.86
CA GLY A 142 -27.17 8.64 -11.76
C GLY A 142 -27.50 8.25 -10.31
N ILE A 143 -26.54 8.42 -9.39
CA ILE A 143 -26.75 8.19 -7.94
C ILE A 143 -27.82 9.11 -7.36
N ARG A 144 -27.88 10.37 -7.82
CA ARG A 144 -28.86 11.37 -7.34
C ARG A 144 -30.26 11.14 -7.89
N PHE A 145 -30.31 10.75 -9.17
CA PHE A 145 -31.55 10.47 -9.88
C PHE A 145 -32.24 9.21 -9.35
N LEU A 146 -31.48 8.14 -9.12
CA LEU A 146 -32.02 6.90 -8.56
C LEU A 146 -32.27 7.03 -7.04
N PRO A 147 -33.43 6.59 -6.51
CA PRO A 147 -33.74 6.64 -5.08
C PRO A 147 -33.03 5.52 -4.27
N ALA A 148 -31.82 5.14 -4.67
CA ALA A 148 -31.09 4.02 -4.07
C ALA A 148 -30.40 4.39 -2.75
N PHE A 149 -30.03 5.66 -2.58
CA PHE A 149 -29.31 6.15 -1.40
C PHE A 149 -30.02 7.34 -0.76
N PRO A 150 -30.00 7.46 0.58
CA PRO A 150 -30.52 8.65 1.25
C PRO A 150 -29.77 9.91 0.83
N ILE A 151 -30.52 10.98 0.55
CA ILE A 151 -29.99 12.25 0.01
C ILE A 151 -28.90 12.82 0.93
N ASP A 152 -29.17 12.82 2.24
CA ASP A 152 -28.32 13.38 3.29
C ASP A 152 -26.93 12.71 3.32
N PHE A 153 -26.89 11.38 3.29
CA PHE A 153 -25.63 10.62 3.37
C PHE A 153 -24.75 10.83 2.13
N VAL A 154 -25.36 10.90 0.95
CA VAL A 154 -24.64 11.22 -0.28
C VAL A 154 -24.05 12.63 -0.18
N SER A 155 -24.84 13.62 0.26
CA SER A 155 -24.38 15.00 0.43
C SER A 155 -23.23 15.12 1.45
N LEU A 156 -23.35 14.41 2.57
CA LEU A 156 -22.34 14.36 3.63
C LEU A 156 -21.03 13.77 3.10
N PHE A 157 -21.10 12.64 2.41
CA PHE A 157 -19.95 11.99 1.79
C PHE A 157 -19.28 12.90 0.77
N MET A 158 -20.05 13.50 -0.15
CA MET A 158 -19.50 14.39 -1.19
C MET A 158 -18.81 15.62 -0.59
N GLY A 159 -19.28 16.11 0.57
CA GLY A 159 -18.62 17.16 1.35
C GLY A 159 -17.18 16.82 1.77
N THR A 160 -16.89 15.54 2.01
CA THR A 160 -15.54 15.06 2.37
C THR A 160 -14.60 14.89 1.18
N THR A 161 -15.11 14.92 -0.05
CA THR A 161 -14.31 14.71 -1.27
C THR A 161 -13.77 16.03 -1.82
N SER A 162 -12.84 15.93 -2.78
CA SER A 162 -12.33 17.05 -3.59
C SER A 162 -13.34 17.65 -4.57
N MET A 163 -14.58 17.14 -4.65
CA MET A 163 -15.59 17.72 -5.53
C MET A 163 -15.86 19.19 -5.16
N LYS A 164 -15.84 20.07 -6.17
CA LYS A 164 -16.15 21.49 -6.03
C LYS A 164 -17.63 21.67 -5.69
N PHE A 165 -17.94 22.66 -4.85
CA PHE A 165 -19.28 22.91 -4.33
C PHE A 165 -20.32 23.15 -5.44
N LEU A 166 -20.01 24.00 -6.43
CA LEU A 166 -20.98 24.39 -7.45
C LEU A 166 -21.40 23.21 -8.36
N PRO A 167 -20.49 22.40 -8.93
CA PRO A 167 -20.86 21.18 -9.65
C PRO A 167 -21.67 20.20 -8.79
N TYR A 168 -21.28 20.02 -7.52
CA TYR A 168 -22.01 19.19 -6.58
C TYR A 168 -23.47 19.63 -6.45
N LEU A 169 -23.70 20.93 -6.24
CA LEU A 169 -25.04 21.48 -5.99
C LEU A 169 -25.92 21.37 -7.23
N LEU A 170 -25.40 21.77 -8.39
CA LEU A 170 -26.15 21.75 -9.66
C LEU A 170 -26.55 20.33 -10.07
N ILE A 171 -25.63 19.36 -10.01
CA ILE A 171 -25.92 17.97 -10.35
C ILE A 171 -26.91 17.35 -9.35
N SER A 172 -26.76 17.67 -8.06
CA SER A 172 -27.68 17.20 -7.02
C SER A 172 -29.10 17.73 -7.24
N LEU A 173 -29.25 19.02 -7.55
CA LEU A 173 -30.55 19.61 -7.88
C LEU A 173 -31.15 18.98 -9.14
N ALA A 174 -30.36 18.83 -10.21
CA ALA A 174 -30.82 18.20 -11.45
C ALA A 174 -31.29 16.74 -11.23
N GLY A 175 -30.61 15.98 -10.39
CA GLY A 175 -30.99 14.59 -10.09
C GLY A 175 -32.19 14.48 -9.12
N ILE A 176 -32.34 15.41 -8.18
CA ILE A 176 -33.34 15.30 -7.10
C ILE A 176 -34.65 16.01 -7.44
N LEU A 177 -34.61 17.17 -8.11
CA LEU A 177 -35.81 17.99 -8.36
C LEU A 177 -36.92 17.26 -9.13
N PRO A 178 -36.67 16.40 -10.14
CA PRO A 178 -37.73 15.66 -10.82
C PRO A 178 -38.59 14.84 -9.84
N ARG A 179 -37.94 14.20 -8.85
CA ARG A 179 -38.62 13.48 -7.78
C ARG A 179 -39.39 14.43 -6.87
N VAL A 180 -38.77 15.54 -6.43
CA VAL A 180 -39.43 16.53 -5.57
C VAL A 180 -40.69 17.07 -6.22
N ILE A 181 -40.63 17.42 -7.51
CA ILE A 181 -41.77 17.90 -8.29
C ILE A 181 -42.89 16.85 -8.29
N ALA A 182 -42.55 15.60 -8.61
CA ALA A 182 -43.52 14.51 -8.65
C ALA A 182 -44.22 14.31 -7.29
N PHE A 183 -43.46 14.22 -6.18
CA PHE A 183 -44.01 14.06 -4.83
C PHE A 183 -44.84 15.28 -4.39
N THR A 184 -44.46 16.49 -4.81
CA THR A 184 -45.19 17.72 -4.46
C THR A 184 -46.55 17.79 -5.16
N ILE A 185 -46.62 17.43 -6.45
CA ILE A 185 -47.84 17.54 -7.25
C ILE A 185 -48.77 16.33 -7.03
N LEU A 186 -48.22 15.11 -7.03
CA LEU A 186 -49.01 13.88 -6.97
C LEU A 186 -49.44 13.53 -5.53
N GLY A 187 -48.79 14.11 -4.52
CA GLY A 187 -49.12 13.89 -3.11
C GLY A 187 -49.01 12.42 -2.71
N ASP A 188 -49.94 11.97 -1.85
CA ASP A 188 -49.93 10.60 -1.30
C ASP A 188 -50.13 9.51 -2.37
N LYS A 189 -50.74 9.84 -3.53
CA LYS A 189 -50.97 8.88 -4.63
C LYS A 189 -49.67 8.33 -5.24
N ILE A 190 -48.54 9.00 -5.03
CA ILE A 190 -47.26 8.52 -5.56
C ILE A 190 -46.76 7.27 -4.83
N TYR A 191 -47.17 7.04 -3.58
CA TYR A 191 -46.82 5.83 -2.84
C TYR A 191 -47.52 4.58 -3.38
N ASP A 192 -48.66 4.75 -4.04
CA ASP A 192 -49.37 3.67 -4.75
C ASP A 192 -48.66 3.29 -6.06
N ILE A 193 -47.94 4.24 -6.67
CA ILE A 193 -47.24 4.08 -7.96
C ILE A 193 -45.80 3.60 -7.75
N ILE A 194 -45.10 4.15 -6.75
CA ILE A 194 -43.71 3.84 -6.44
C ILE A 194 -43.67 3.28 -5.01
N PRO A 195 -43.63 1.94 -4.85
CA PRO A 195 -43.68 1.33 -3.53
C PRO A 195 -42.32 1.44 -2.83
N MET A 196 -42.05 2.64 -2.30
CA MET A 196 -40.80 3.04 -1.65
C MET A 196 -40.37 2.09 -0.52
N LYS A 197 -41.32 1.38 0.10
CA LYS A 197 -41.03 0.32 1.07
C LYS A 197 -40.05 -0.72 0.52
N TYR A 198 -40.18 -1.15 -0.74
CA TYR A 198 -39.29 -2.18 -1.31
C TYR A 198 -37.88 -1.63 -1.57
N PHE A 199 -37.74 -0.37 -1.96
CA PHE A 199 -36.43 0.25 -2.14
C PHE A 199 -35.70 0.45 -0.81
N ILE A 200 -36.42 0.87 0.23
CA ILE A 200 -35.86 1.00 1.59
C ILE A 200 -35.48 -0.38 2.14
N THR A 201 -36.35 -1.38 2.00
CA THR A 201 -36.05 -2.76 2.40
C THR A 201 -34.84 -3.30 1.65
N LEU A 202 -34.74 -3.08 0.33
CA LEU A 202 -33.58 -3.48 -0.47
C LEU A 202 -32.30 -2.80 0.02
N ALA A 203 -32.32 -1.49 0.28
CA ALA A 203 -31.17 -0.77 0.79
C ALA A 203 -30.71 -1.31 2.16
N ILE A 204 -31.65 -1.58 3.08
CA ILE A 204 -31.34 -2.17 4.40
C ILE A 204 -30.72 -3.57 4.22
N VAL A 205 -31.30 -4.42 3.36
CA VAL A 205 -30.78 -5.77 3.09
C VAL A 205 -29.37 -5.70 2.49
N VAL A 206 -29.13 -4.83 1.50
CA VAL A 206 -27.81 -4.66 0.88
C VAL A 206 -26.77 -4.19 1.89
N VAL A 207 -27.09 -3.21 2.74
CA VAL A 207 -26.20 -2.74 3.80
C VAL A 207 -25.91 -3.86 4.80
N ALA A 208 -26.93 -4.60 5.25
CA ALA A 208 -26.77 -5.73 6.16
C ALA A 208 -25.88 -6.83 5.55
N VAL A 209 -26.09 -7.19 4.28
CA VAL A 209 -25.26 -8.16 3.56
C VAL A 209 -23.80 -7.70 3.47
N ILE A 210 -23.56 -6.42 3.18
CA ILE A 210 -22.20 -5.86 3.15
C ILE A 210 -21.56 -5.96 4.53
N LEU A 211 -22.27 -5.56 5.59
CA LEU A 211 -21.76 -5.62 6.96
C LEU A 211 -21.45 -7.06 7.37
N ILE A 212 -22.36 -8.00 7.13
CA ILE A 212 -22.18 -9.43 7.40
C ILE A 212 -20.98 -9.97 6.60
N TYR A 213 -20.90 -9.68 5.30
CA TYR A 213 -19.77 -10.09 4.46
C TYR A 213 -18.45 -9.56 5.02
N THR A 214 -18.39 -8.29 5.43
CA THR A 214 -17.17 -7.70 6.01
C THR A 214 -16.82 -8.30 7.37
N ALA A 215 -17.81 -8.58 8.22
CA ALA A 215 -17.61 -9.22 9.51
C ALA A 215 -17.12 -10.66 9.34
N VAL A 216 -17.78 -11.45 8.49
CA VAL A 216 -17.36 -12.82 8.13
C VAL A 216 -15.97 -12.82 7.54
N ARG A 217 -15.66 -11.91 6.61
CA ARG A 217 -14.31 -11.77 6.03
C ARG A 217 -13.26 -11.45 7.09
N SER A 218 -13.57 -10.57 8.04
CA SER A 218 -12.66 -10.22 9.14
C SER A 218 -12.46 -11.40 10.09
N ILE A 219 -13.53 -12.12 10.44
CA ILE A 219 -13.47 -13.33 11.27
C ILE A 219 -12.67 -14.44 10.57
N VAL A 220 -12.89 -14.66 9.27
CA VAL A 220 -12.13 -15.65 8.48
C VAL A 220 -10.64 -15.28 8.43
N ARG A 221 -10.28 -13.99 8.31
CA ARG A 221 -8.88 -13.54 8.41
C ARG A 221 -8.27 -13.79 9.79
N ILE A 222 -9.04 -13.59 10.85
CA ILE A 222 -8.58 -13.85 12.22
C ILE A 222 -8.39 -15.36 12.44
N ILE A 223 -9.34 -16.19 11.99
CA ILE A 223 -9.32 -17.65 12.17
C ILE A 223 -8.22 -18.32 11.32
N LYS A 224 -8.01 -17.87 10.08
CA LYS A 224 -6.98 -18.44 9.21
C LYS A 224 -5.56 -17.99 9.58
N GLY A 225 -5.42 -17.05 10.50
CA GLY A 225 -4.22 -16.22 10.58
C GLY A 225 -4.19 -15.28 9.37
N THR A 226 -3.75 -14.05 9.56
CA THR A 226 -3.36 -13.24 8.40
C THR A 226 -2.12 -13.89 7.83
N ASP A 227 -2.28 -14.64 6.73
CA ASP A 227 -1.18 -14.92 5.82
C ASP A 227 -0.47 -13.58 5.60
N TRP A 228 0.76 -13.48 6.09
CA TRP A 228 1.54 -12.28 5.89
C TRP A 228 1.72 -12.13 4.38
N ASN A 229 1.17 -11.05 3.84
CA ASN A 229 1.29 -10.76 2.42
C ASN A 229 2.43 -9.77 2.28
N TYR A 230 3.58 -10.27 1.83
CA TYR A 230 4.71 -9.44 1.48
C TYR A 230 4.26 -8.36 0.47
N GLU A 231 4.40 -7.09 0.86
CA GLU A 231 4.20 -5.95 -0.05
C GLU A 231 5.57 -5.59 -0.59
N SER A 232 5.76 -5.74 -1.90
CA SER A 232 7.06 -5.62 -2.53
C SER A 232 7.61 -4.19 -2.50
N ILE A 233 8.90 -4.01 -2.79
CA ILE A 233 9.51 -2.68 -2.85
C ILE A 233 8.75 -1.77 -3.82
N LYS A 234 8.43 -2.28 -5.02
CA LYS A 234 7.65 -1.57 -6.05
C LYS A 234 6.27 -1.10 -5.57
N ASP A 235 5.53 -1.96 -4.88
CA ASP A 235 4.16 -1.66 -4.47
C ASP A 235 4.10 -0.79 -3.22
N SER A 236 5.10 -0.93 -2.35
CA SER A 236 5.10 -0.35 -1.01
C SER A 236 5.87 0.97 -0.89
N GLY A 237 6.74 1.27 -1.86
CA GLY A 237 7.61 2.44 -1.86
C GLY A 237 8.73 2.39 -0.80
N CYS A 238 9.04 1.20 -0.28
CA CYS A 238 10.17 1.01 0.61
C CYS A 238 11.48 1.40 -0.06
N SER A 239 12.44 1.84 0.75
CA SER A 239 13.83 1.87 0.33
C SER A 239 14.45 0.48 0.46
N VAL A 240 15.51 0.21 -0.30
CA VAL A 240 16.21 -1.07 -0.32
C VAL A 240 17.68 -0.90 0.05
N ILE A 241 18.20 -1.83 0.82
CA ILE A 241 19.64 -2.06 1.00
C ILE A 241 19.93 -3.44 0.41
N LEU A 242 20.93 -3.53 -0.45
CA LEU A 242 21.43 -4.81 -0.96
C LEU A 242 22.73 -5.17 -0.23
N ASP A 243 22.76 -6.34 0.38
CA ASP A 243 23.92 -6.92 1.05
C ASP A 243 24.37 -8.15 0.25
N THR A 244 25.61 -8.20 -0.21
CA THR A 244 26.09 -9.09 -1.28
C THR A 244 27.51 -9.57 -0.97
N ASP A 245 27.89 -10.76 -1.40
CA ASP A 245 29.27 -11.23 -1.31
C ASP A 245 30.06 -11.05 -2.61
N MET A 246 29.46 -10.45 -3.66
CA MET A 246 30.04 -10.05 -4.95
C MET A 246 31.45 -10.58 -5.17
N GLY A 247 31.60 -11.77 -5.73
CA GLY A 247 32.93 -12.31 -5.99
C GLY A 247 33.01 -13.83 -6.10
N PRO A 248 32.50 -14.59 -5.11
CA PRO A 248 32.55 -16.05 -5.13
C PRO A 248 31.81 -16.66 -6.31
N ASP A 249 30.66 -16.10 -6.69
CA ASP A 249 29.93 -16.39 -7.93
C ASP A 249 29.61 -15.08 -8.66
N CYS A 250 29.27 -15.15 -9.95
CA CYS A 250 28.95 -13.97 -10.76
C CYS A 250 27.48 -13.56 -10.70
N ASP A 251 26.60 -14.38 -10.12
CA ASP A 251 25.18 -14.09 -10.11
C ASP A 251 24.80 -12.89 -9.22
N ASP A 252 25.62 -12.52 -8.23
CA ASP A 252 25.54 -11.23 -7.52
C ASP A 252 25.52 -10.02 -8.48
N ALA A 253 26.39 -10.04 -9.49
CA ALA A 253 26.48 -8.99 -10.50
C ALA A 253 25.17 -8.89 -11.29
N GLY A 254 24.58 -10.04 -11.63
CA GLY A 254 23.28 -10.11 -12.29
C GLY A 254 22.14 -9.67 -11.38
N ALA A 255 22.20 -9.99 -10.08
CA ALA A 255 21.21 -9.60 -9.10
C ALA A 255 21.22 -8.08 -8.85
N LEU A 256 22.40 -7.47 -8.70
CA LEU A 256 22.54 -6.02 -8.61
C LEU A 256 22.01 -5.35 -9.90
N ALA A 257 22.40 -5.85 -11.08
CA ALA A 257 21.89 -5.31 -12.35
C ALA A 257 20.36 -5.38 -12.44
N LEU A 258 19.77 -6.52 -12.07
CA LEU A 258 18.33 -6.73 -12.05
C LEU A 258 17.63 -5.75 -11.09
N LEU A 259 18.20 -5.50 -9.91
CA LEU A 259 17.69 -4.51 -8.96
C LEU A 259 17.70 -3.10 -9.56
N LEU A 260 18.82 -2.69 -10.14
CA LEU A 260 18.98 -1.34 -10.71
C LEU A 260 18.07 -1.12 -11.92
N ALA A 261 17.98 -2.11 -12.82
CA ALA A 261 17.05 -2.07 -13.95
C ALA A 261 15.58 -1.99 -13.48
N SER A 262 15.23 -2.74 -12.43
CA SER A 262 13.88 -2.69 -11.83
C SER A 262 13.57 -1.32 -11.21
N ILE A 263 14.52 -0.71 -10.51
CA ILE A 263 14.39 0.65 -9.95
C ILE A 263 14.23 1.68 -11.08
N LYS A 264 15.02 1.60 -12.16
CA LYS A 264 14.88 2.49 -13.32
C LYS A 264 13.49 2.39 -13.96
N ARG A 265 12.97 1.16 -14.08
CA ARG A 265 11.70 0.87 -14.75
C ARG A 265 10.50 1.35 -13.93
N ASP A 266 10.47 1.06 -12.64
CA ASP A 266 9.26 1.22 -11.80
C ASP A 266 9.40 2.27 -10.69
N GLY A 267 10.60 2.81 -10.47
CA GLY A 267 10.92 3.66 -9.34
C GLY A 267 11.26 2.85 -8.08
N GLY A 268 12.14 3.41 -7.25
CA GLY A 268 12.62 2.81 -6.01
C GLY A 268 13.75 3.65 -5.44
N ASN A 269 14.11 3.38 -4.19
CA ASN A 269 15.20 4.11 -3.52
C ASN A 269 16.23 3.11 -2.98
N LEU A 270 17.39 3.01 -3.63
CA LEU A 270 18.52 2.19 -3.16
C LEU A 270 19.35 3.04 -2.20
N LEU A 271 19.41 2.64 -0.93
CA LEU A 271 20.15 3.38 0.10
C LEU A 271 21.65 3.11 0.05
N GLY A 272 22.05 1.93 -0.44
CA GLY A 272 23.43 1.51 -0.53
C GLY A 272 23.56 0.03 -0.87
N VAL A 273 24.77 -0.35 -1.28
CA VAL A 273 25.16 -1.73 -1.52
C VAL A 273 26.29 -2.08 -0.55
N VAL A 274 26.13 -3.17 0.20
CA VAL A 274 27.03 -3.59 1.27
C VAL A 274 27.67 -4.90 0.89
N ASN A 275 29.00 -4.95 0.84
CA ASN A 275 29.75 -6.17 0.65
C ASN A 275 29.95 -6.91 1.99
N CYS A 276 29.53 -8.17 2.10
CA CYS A 276 29.70 -8.95 3.33
C CYS A 276 31.03 -9.69 3.41
N THR A 277 31.85 -9.67 2.35
CA THR A 277 33.24 -10.16 2.34
C THR A 277 34.25 -9.03 2.52
N SER A 278 35.47 -9.37 2.91
CA SER A 278 36.58 -8.41 3.01
C SER A 278 37.26 -8.13 1.66
N ASN A 279 36.81 -8.75 0.57
CA ASN A 279 37.43 -8.60 -0.75
C ASN A 279 37.29 -7.15 -1.23
N ARG A 280 38.42 -6.46 -1.39
CA ARG A 280 38.42 -5.05 -1.80
C ARG A 280 38.04 -4.86 -3.25
N ASP A 281 38.41 -5.80 -4.12
CA ASP A 281 38.14 -5.71 -5.55
C ASP A 281 36.64 -5.82 -5.84
N SER A 282 35.89 -6.54 -4.99
CA SER A 282 34.43 -6.62 -5.01
C SER A 282 33.74 -5.26 -4.89
N ASP A 283 34.26 -4.35 -4.04
CA ASP A 283 33.72 -3.01 -3.88
C ASP A 283 33.83 -2.20 -5.19
N TYR A 284 34.91 -2.41 -5.95
CA TYR A 284 35.09 -1.80 -7.27
C TYR A 284 34.14 -2.38 -8.31
N VAL A 285 33.85 -3.68 -8.25
CA VAL A 285 32.84 -4.28 -9.12
C VAL A 285 31.45 -3.70 -8.83
N ILE A 286 31.06 -3.61 -7.56
CA ILE A 286 29.81 -2.97 -7.14
C ILE A 286 29.75 -1.53 -7.68
N ARG A 287 30.81 -0.75 -7.49
CA ARG A 287 30.89 0.63 -7.98
C ARG A 287 30.83 0.72 -9.51
N ALA A 288 31.51 -0.18 -10.24
CA ALA A 288 31.45 -0.23 -11.70
C ALA A 288 30.02 -0.44 -12.21
N ILE A 289 29.28 -1.37 -11.59
CA ILE A 289 27.90 -1.69 -11.96
C ILE A 289 26.98 -0.51 -11.62
N LEU A 290 27.10 0.07 -10.43
CA LEU A 290 26.32 1.25 -10.04
C LEU A 290 26.59 2.44 -10.99
N ASP A 291 27.84 2.70 -11.35
CA ASP A 291 28.22 3.77 -12.29
C ASP A 291 27.61 3.53 -13.67
N TYR A 292 27.71 2.30 -14.19
CA TYR A 292 27.15 1.91 -15.47
C TYR A 292 25.62 2.13 -15.53
N TYR A 293 24.92 1.83 -14.43
CA TYR A 293 23.49 2.09 -14.33
C TYR A 293 23.15 3.53 -13.92
N GLY A 294 24.12 4.43 -13.69
CA GLY A 294 23.85 5.84 -13.34
C GLY A 294 23.37 6.07 -11.90
N PHE A 295 23.85 5.25 -10.97
CA PHE A 295 23.65 5.37 -9.52
C PHE A 295 24.97 5.78 -8.83
N ASP A 296 25.60 6.83 -9.34
CA ASP A 296 26.92 7.35 -8.91
C ASP A 296 26.95 7.89 -7.47
N ASP A 297 25.79 8.25 -6.93
CA ASP A 297 25.60 8.74 -5.56
C ASP A 297 25.32 7.64 -4.51
N VAL A 298 25.04 6.41 -4.94
CA VAL A 298 24.75 5.30 -4.04
C VAL A 298 26.03 4.85 -3.33
N PRO A 299 26.05 4.83 -1.97
CA PRO A 299 27.23 4.44 -1.22
C PRO A 299 27.51 2.93 -1.32
N VAL A 300 28.81 2.60 -1.27
CA VAL A 300 29.31 1.24 -1.16
C VAL A 300 29.93 1.07 0.22
N ALA A 301 29.52 0.03 0.94
CA ALA A 301 30.07 -0.31 2.25
C ALA A 301 30.63 -1.73 2.24
N ARG A 302 31.49 -2.06 3.20
CA ARG A 302 32.11 -3.39 3.33
C ARG A 302 32.14 -3.86 4.78
N THR A 303 32.03 -5.17 4.99
CA THR A 303 32.17 -5.82 6.29
C THR A 303 33.37 -5.29 7.08
N GLY A 304 33.18 -5.13 8.39
CA GLY A 304 34.24 -4.79 9.33
C GLY A 304 35.18 -5.95 9.67
N ARG A 305 34.80 -7.18 9.32
CA ARG A 305 35.62 -8.37 9.56
C ARG A 305 36.82 -8.35 8.63
N GLU A 306 38.03 -8.42 9.15
CA GLU A 306 39.25 -8.47 8.33
C GLU A 306 39.50 -9.91 7.82
N GLY A 307 39.89 -10.04 6.56
CA GLY A 307 40.27 -11.32 5.94
C GLY A 307 39.14 -12.33 5.66
N PHE A 308 37.88 -11.98 5.95
CA PHE A 308 36.72 -12.86 5.73
C PHE A 308 36.42 -13.00 4.23
N LEU A 309 36.73 -14.16 3.67
CA LEU A 309 36.61 -14.49 2.23
C LEU A 309 37.27 -13.46 1.29
N GLU A 310 38.37 -12.85 1.74
CA GLU A 310 39.05 -11.78 0.99
C GLU A 310 39.52 -12.19 -0.41
N ASN A 311 39.88 -13.46 -0.60
CA ASN A 311 40.45 -13.98 -1.86
C ASN A 311 39.49 -14.92 -2.61
N ASP A 312 38.21 -14.98 -2.24
CA ASP A 312 37.24 -15.92 -2.81
C ASP A 312 36.59 -15.32 -4.08
N SER A 313 37.39 -15.05 -5.12
CA SER A 313 36.87 -14.63 -6.43
C SER A 313 37.85 -14.91 -7.56
N VAL A 314 37.31 -15.21 -8.75
CA VAL A 314 38.06 -15.42 -9.98
C VAL A 314 37.99 -14.24 -10.96
N TYR A 315 37.15 -13.23 -10.70
CA TYR A 315 36.87 -12.16 -11.68
C TYR A 315 37.02 -10.74 -11.14
N THR A 316 36.87 -10.50 -9.84
CA THR A 316 36.76 -9.14 -9.29
C THR A 316 37.99 -8.28 -9.59
N ALA A 317 39.19 -8.84 -9.47
CA ALA A 317 40.44 -8.16 -9.81
C ALA A 317 40.53 -7.74 -11.28
N ALA A 318 40.10 -8.60 -12.21
CA ALA A 318 40.12 -8.31 -13.65
C ALA A 318 39.12 -7.20 -14.02
N VAL A 319 37.94 -7.21 -13.40
CA VAL A 319 36.92 -6.16 -13.60
C VAL A 319 37.39 -4.84 -12.98
N ARG A 320 37.95 -4.85 -11.77
CA ARG A 320 38.55 -3.65 -11.16
C ARG A 320 39.60 -3.04 -12.08
N GLU A 321 40.54 -3.84 -12.57
CA GLU A 321 41.61 -3.36 -13.45
C GLU A 321 41.04 -2.70 -14.72
N LYS A 322 40.05 -3.34 -15.34
CA LYS A 322 39.41 -2.83 -16.56
C LYS A 322 38.71 -1.48 -16.36
N TYR A 323 37.98 -1.30 -15.26
CA TYR A 323 37.10 -0.15 -15.04
C TYR A 323 37.72 0.99 -14.21
N PHE A 324 38.70 0.69 -13.35
CA PHE A 324 39.29 1.66 -12.44
C PHE A 324 40.82 1.73 -12.51
N GLY A 325 41.51 0.63 -12.83
CA GLY A 325 42.97 0.55 -12.71
C GLY A 325 43.44 1.00 -11.31
N ASP A 326 44.21 2.09 -11.27
CA ASP A 326 44.73 2.70 -10.04
C ASP A 326 43.77 3.67 -9.33
N LYS A 327 42.63 4.02 -9.96
CA LYS A 327 41.66 4.96 -9.37
C LYS A 327 41.06 4.36 -8.11
N LYS A 328 41.10 5.11 -7.00
CA LYS A 328 40.51 4.70 -5.73
C LYS A 328 39.03 5.08 -5.66
N ILE A 329 38.27 4.26 -4.95
CA ILE A 329 36.88 4.53 -4.55
C ILE A 329 36.81 4.70 -3.02
N GLU A 330 35.77 5.39 -2.55
CA GLU A 330 35.47 5.45 -1.13
C GLU A 330 34.56 4.29 -0.75
N THR A 331 34.88 3.64 0.37
CA THR A 331 34.08 2.55 0.95
C THR A 331 34.06 2.73 2.45
N GLU A 332 32.88 2.67 3.05
CA GLU A 332 32.70 2.78 4.50
C GLU A 332 32.50 1.40 5.17
N ASN A 333 32.56 1.35 6.49
CA ASN A 333 32.29 0.14 7.26
C ASN A 333 30.78 -0.20 7.22
N SER A 334 30.45 -1.50 7.13
CA SER A 334 29.06 -1.97 7.01
C SER A 334 28.17 -1.58 8.20
N LEU A 335 28.67 -1.72 9.44
CA LEU A 335 27.90 -1.37 10.65
C LEU A 335 27.64 0.13 10.74
N ASP A 336 28.63 0.95 10.39
CA ASP A 336 28.50 2.41 10.33
C ASP A 336 27.47 2.82 9.27
N PHE A 337 27.53 2.22 8.07
CA PHE A 337 26.56 2.43 7.00
C PHE A 337 25.15 2.06 7.44
N TYR A 338 24.94 0.84 7.94
CA TYR A 338 23.64 0.36 8.37
C TYR A 338 23.04 1.24 9.47
N THR A 339 23.86 1.62 10.45
CA THR A 339 23.45 2.53 11.53
C THR A 339 22.95 3.85 10.96
N ARG A 340 23.76 4.51 10.14
CA ARG A 340 23.43 5.82 9.55
C ARG A 340 22.21 5.75 8.64
N ALA A 341 22.12 4.75 7.77
CA ALA A 341 21.03 4.58 6.81
C ALA A 341 19.69 4.29 7.52
N LEU A 342 19.69 3.42 8.53
CA LEU A 342 18.46 3.06 9.26
C LEU A 342 18.02 4.18 10.23
N GLU A 343 18.95 4.88 10.87
CA GLU A 343 18.61 6.05 11.72
C GLU A 343 17.89 7.15 10.93
N ALA A 344 18.30 7.37 9.67
CA ALA A 344 17.67 8.33 8.77
C ALA A 344 16.32 7.85 8.19
N ALA A 345 16.03 6.55 8.24
CA ALA A 345 14.84 5.97 7.63
C ALA A 345 13.56 6.17 8.47
N GLU A 346 12.40 6.18 7.81
CA GLU A 346 11.10 6.13 8.47
C GLU A 346 10.83 4.73 9.06
N GLU A 347 9.89 4.64 9.99
CA GLU A 347 9.50 3.37 10.63
C GLU A 347 8.98 2.36 9.60
N ASN A 348 9.43 1.11 9.68
CA ASN A 348 9.07 0.02 8.77
C ASN A 348 9.15 0.41 7.28
N SER A 349 10.20 1.12 6.87
CA SER A 349 10.34 1.69 5.51
C SER A 349 11.50 1.13 4.69
N VAL A 350 12.30 0.22 5.26
CA VAL A 350 13.46 -0.38 4.59
C VAL A 350 13.28 -1.88 4.41
N VAL A 351 13.55 -2.39 3.20
CA VAL A 351 13.72 -3.82 2.94
C VAL A 351 15.22 -4.08 2.81
N ILE A 352 15.74 -5.04 3.59
CA ILE A 352 17.12 -5.49 3.44
C ILE A 352 17.09 -6.77 2.59
N VAL A 353 17.89 -6.81 1.54
CA VAL A 353 18.06 -7.98 0.68
C VAL A 353 19.48 -8.50 0.87
N THR A 354 19.64 -9.70 1.41
CA THR A 354 20.97 -10.32 1.57
C THR A 354 21.14 -11.46 0.58
N ILE A 355 22.11 -11.34 -0.32
CA ILE A 355 22.44 -12.36 -1.31
C ILE A 355 23.78 -13.06 -1.04
N GLY A 356 24.53 -12.61 -0.03
CA GLY A 356 25.67 -13.35 0.53
C GLY A 356 25.44 -13.81 1.98
N MET A 357 26.54 -14.10 2.69
CA MET A 357 26.53 -14.47 4.11
C MET A 357 25.80 -13.44 4.99
N LEU A 358 25.19 -13.92 6.07
CA LEU A 358 24.39 -13.11 6.99
C LEU A 358 25.21 -12.37 8.08
N ASN A 359 26.54 -12.30 7.96
CA ASN A 359 27.42 -11.76 8.99
C ASN A 359 27.17 -10.28 9.33
N ASN A 360 26.90 -9.44 8.33
CA ASN A 360 26.58 -8.03 8.56
C ASN A 360 25.26 -7.88 9.33
N ILE A 361 24.26 -8.71 9.02
CA ILE A 361 22.95 -8.68 9.72
C ILE A 361 23.08 -9.24 11.13
N SER A 362 23.88 -10.28 11.32
CA SER A 362 24.22 -10.80 12.66
C SER A 362 24.86 -9.71 13.52
N GLU A 363 25.88 -9.02 12.99
CA GLU A 363 26.55 -7.92 13.71
C GLU A 363 25.58 -6.77 14.02
N LEU A 364 24.67 -6.45 13.10
CA LEU A 364 23.64 -5.44 13.30
C LEU A 364 22.61 -5.85 14.37
N ILE A 365 22.23 -7.12 14.44
CA ILE A 365 21.37 -7.66 15.52
C ILE A 365 22.07 -7.50 16.86
N ASP A 366 23.33 -7.90 16.96
CA ASP A 366 24.09 -7.87 18.21
C ASP A 366 24.33 -6.43 18.70
N SER A 367 24.49 -5.49 17.76
CA SER A 367 24.88 -4.11 18.07
C SER A 367 23.69 -3.15 18.16
N ARG A 368 22.71 -3.26 17.25
CA ARG A 368 21.62 -2.28 17.01
C ARG A 368 20.30 -2.94 16.59
N ALA A 369 19.89 -4.01 17.29
CA ALA A 369 18.58 -4.64 17.07
C ALA A 369 17.40 -3.65 17.10
N ASP A 370 17.51 -2.53 17.83
CA ASP A 370 16.52 -1.44 17.85
C ASP A 370 16.24 -0.88 16.45
N LEU A 371 17.28 -0.68 15.64
CA LEU A 371 17.13 -0.15 14.29
C LEU A 371 16.46 -1.17 13.35
N ILE A 372 16.78 -2.46 13.49
CA ILE A 372 16.07 -3.50 12.74
C ILE A 372 14.60 -3.52 13.16
N ASP A 373 14.33 -3.53 14.46
CA ASP A 373 12.99 -3.62 15.03
C ASP A 373 12.11 -2.40 14.69
N ASP A 374 12.69 -1.22 14.52
CA ASP A 374 11.94 -0.01 14.19
C ASP A 374 11.84 0.26 12.68
N LYS A 375 12.92 0.03 11.94
CA LYS A 375 13.10 0.59 10.58
C LYS A 375 12.89 -0.43 9.48
N VAL A 376 13.24 -1.68 9.73
CA VAL A 376 13.19 -2.74 8.73
C VAL A 376 11.77 -3.30 8.62
N ARG A 377 11.25 -3.35 7.39
CA ARG A 377 9.95 -3.95 7.06
C ARG A 377 10.05 -5.45 6.93
N ALA A 378 11.09 -5.93 6.25
CA ALA A 378 11.34 -7.34 6.00
C ALA A 378 12.81 -7.56 5.62
N LEU A 379 13.31 -8.76 5.92
CA LEU A 379 14.54 -9.32 5.38
C LEU A 379 14.17 -10.29 4.26
N VAL A 380 14.79 -10.15 3.10
CA VAL A 380 14.73 -11.15 2.03
C VAL A 380 16.15 -11.67 1.83
N CYS A 381 16.36 -12.98 1.90
CA CYS A 381 17.70 -13.55 1.81
C CYS A 381 17.79 -14.68 0.77
N MET A 382 18.91 -14.77 0.05
CA MET A 382 19.31 -15.99 -0.64
C MET A 382 20.05 -16.86 0.38
N ALA A 383 19.40 -17.93 0.87
CA ALA A 383 19.98 -18.79 1.89
C ALA A 383 19.22 -20.11 2.00
N GLY A 384 19.96 -21.19 2.25
CA GLY A 384 19.40 -22.50 2.57
C GLY A 384 18.78 -23.23 1.38
N LYS A 385 18.29 -24.45 1.65
CA LYS A 385 17.52 -25.27 0.71
C LYS A 385 16.22 -25.70 1.39
N PHE A 386 15.08 -25.57 0.72
CA PHE A 386 13.77 -25.78 1.35
C PHE A 386 12.98 -26.95 0.76
N PRO A 387 12.18 -27.65 1.59
CA PRO A 387 11.90 -27.40 3.01
C PRO A 387 13.01 -27.86 3.98
N GLU A 388 14.01 -28.59 3.49
CA GLU A 388 15.12 -29.12 4.27
C GLU A 388 16.34 -29.32 3.37
N SER A 389 17.53 -29.12 3.92
CA SER A 389 18.79 -29.37 3.24
C SER A 389 19.44 -30.68 3.71
N GLU A 390 20.04 -31.41 2.77
CA GLU A 390 20.88 -32.59 3.07
C GLU A 390 22.35 -32.21 3.29
N ASN A 391 22.76 -31.06 2.73
CA ASN A 391 24.07 -30.43 2.91
C ASN A 391 23.85 -28.94 3.11
N ALA A 392 24.73 -28.28 3.85
CA ALA A 392 24.69 -26.84 4.04
C ALA A 392 24.75 -26.10 2.70
N GLU A 393 23.86 -25.14 2.52
CA GLU A 393 23.91 -24.20 1.39
C GLU A 393 25.06 -23.20 1.62
N PHE A 394 25.71 -22.73 0.55
CA PHE A 394 26.95 -21.96 0.58
C PHE A 394 26.92 -20.76 1.54
N ASN A 395 25.92 -19.88 1.46
CA ASN A 395 25.82 -18.69 2.30
C ASN A 395 25.67 -19.02 3.78
N ILE A 396 24.97 -20.10 4.11
CA ILE A 396 24.89 -20.62 5.49
C ILE A 396 26.20 -21.29 5.89
N GLN A 397 26.79 -22.11 5.02
CA GLN A 397 27.99 -22.88 5.31
C GLN A 397 29.20 -21.99 5.61
N LYS A 398 29.31 -20.85 4.91
CA LYS A 398 30.43 -19.91 5.07
C LYS A 398 30.39 -19.14 6.39
N ASP A 399 29.22 -19.01 7.01
CA ASP A 399 29.08 -18.45 8.36
C ASP A 399 27.84 -19.00 9.10
N ILE A 400 27.98 -20.23 9.58
CA ILE A 400 26.91 -20.97 10.28
C ILE A 400 26.42 -20.19 11.50
N GLU A 401 27.34 -19.60 12.26
CA GLU A 401 27.01 -18.89 13.50
C GLU A 401 26.24 -17.59 13.23
N ALA A 402 26.61 -16.82 12.20
CA ALA A 402 25.82 -15.68 11.78
C ALA A 402 24.41 -16.07 11.30
N ALA A 403 24.32 -17.16 10.52
CA ALA A 403 23.02 -17.64 10.03
C ALA A 403 22.11 -18.08 11.20
N LYS A 404 22.64 -18.83 12.16
CA LYS A 404 21.93 -19.19 13.41
C LYS A 404 21.47 -17.94 14.16
N ASN A 405 22.39 -17.00 14.42
CA ASN A 405 22.06 -15.78 15.15
C ASN A 405 20.92 -15.00 14.49
N VAL A 406 20.96 -14.85 13.16
CA VAL A 406 19.92 -14.15 12.40
C VAL A 406 18.59 -14.89 12.49
N PHE A 407 18.54 -16.19 12.20
CA PHE A 407 17.28 -16.93 12.22
C PHE A 407 16.68 -17.09 13.62
N GLU A 408 17.49 -17.07 14.68
CA GLU A 408 17.01 -17.17 16.06
C GLU A 408 16.51 -15.84 16.62
N ASN A 409 17.17 -14.72 16.27
CA ASN A 409 16.94 -13.44 16.94
C ASN A 409 16.16 -12.41 16.12
N ILE A 410 15.98 -12.60 14.80
CA ILE A 410 15.23 -11.65 13.98
C ILE A 410 13.73 -11.69 14.25
N LYS A 411 13.17 -10.55 14.68
CA LYS A 411 11.72 -10.42 14.92
C LYS A 411 10.94 -9.97 13.68
N LYS A 412 11.64 -9.39 12.69
CA LYS A 412 11.03 -8.96 11.43
C LYS A 412 10.72 -10.14 10.51
N PRO A 413 9.71 -10.00 9.62
CA PRO A 413 9.43 -11.02 8.64
C PRO A 413 10.66 -11.35 7.78
N VAL A 414 10.88 -12.64 7.55
CA VAL A 414 11.99 -13.17 6.72
C VAL A 414 11.42 -13.97 5.56
N VAL A 415 11.98 -13.76 4.37
CA VAL A 415 11.74 -14.64 3.20
C VAL A 415 13.06 -15.14 2.67
N CYS A 416 13.24 -16.45 2.68
CA CYS A 416 14.40 -17.08 2.07
C CYS A 416 14.07 -17.52 0.63
N SER A 417 14.90 -17.13 -0.34
CA SER A 417 14.99 -17.77 -1.65
C SER A 417 16.00 -18.91 -1.53
N GLY A 418 15.52 -20.15 -1.66
CA GLY A 418 16.36 -21.34 -1.50
C GLY A 418 17.19 -21.68 -2.73
N TYR A 419 18.26 -22.44 -2.49
CA TYR A 419 19.15 -23.01 -3.50
C TYR A 419 18.39 -23.65 -4.67
N GLU A 420 17.34 -24.43 -4.38
CA GLU A 420 16.59 -25.21 -5.37
C GLU A 420 15.85 -24.35 -6.41
N ILE A 421 15.55 -23.09 -6.07
CA ILE A 421 14.86 -22.16 -6.98
C ILE A 421 15.87 -21.56 -7.95
N GLY A 422 16.99 -21.07 -7.41
CA GLY A 422 18.08 -20.50 -8.20
C GLY A 422 18.71 -21.52 -9.14
N GLU A 423 18.93 -22.74 -8.67
CA GLU A 423 19.49 -23.84 -9.47
C GLU A 423 18.62 -24.17 -10.71
N ALA A 424 17.30 -24.08 -10.58
CA ALA A 424 16.37 -24.40 -11.65
C ALA A 424 16.38 -23.35 -12.78
N ILE A 425 16.89 -22.15 -12.54
CA ILE A 425 16.84 -21.01 -13.47
C ILE A 425 18.27 -20.65 -13.85
N LYS A 426 18.63 -20.81 -15.12
CA LYS A 426 19.95 -20.39 -15.63
C LYS A 426 19.78 -19.15 -16.49
N SER A 427 20.13 -17.98 -16.00
CA SER A 427 20.01 -16.71 -16.72
C SER A 427 21.37 -16.12 -17.05
N GLY A 428 21.38 -15.13 -17.93
CA GLY A 428 22.59 -14.39 -18.25
C GLY A 428 22.47 -13.73 -19.62
N PHE A 429 23.53 -13.85 -20.40
CA PHE A 429 23.67 -13.18 -21.68
C PHE A 429 23.78 -14.20 -22.82
N GLU A 430 22.88 -14.07 -23.80
CA GLU A 430 22.91 -14.85 -25.05
C GLU A 430 23.99 -14.37 -26.02
N LYS A 431 24.49 -13.13 -25.86
CA LYS A 431 25.62 -12.56 -26.61
C LYS A 431 26.23 -11.37 -25.86
N GLU A 432 27.43 -10.94 -26.27
CA GLU A 432 28.07 -9.72 -25.74
C GLU A 432 27.21 -8.47 -26.06
N PRO A 433 26.92 -7.61 -25.07
CA PRO A 433 26.27 -6.32 -25.30
C PRO A 433 27.16 -5.39 -26.16
N GLU A 434 26.56 -4.67 -27.12
CA GLU A 434 27.31 -3.83 -28.08
C GLU A 434 28.06 -2.67 -27.41
N ASP A 435 27.50 -2.09 -26.35
CA ASP A 435 28.08 -0.96 -25.61
C ASP A 435 29.04 -1.40 -24.48
N GLY A 436 29.28 -2.70 -24.34
CA GLY A 436 29.98 -3.30 -23.19
C GLY A 436 29.16 -3.26 -21.90
N SER A 437 29.50 -4.08 -20.92
CA SER A 437 28.79 -4.11 -19.62
C SER A 437 29.68 -4.71 -18.53
N PRO A 438 29.84 -4.05 -17.36
CA PRO A 438 30.60 -4.62 -16.25
C PRO A 438 29.96 -5.90 -15.73
N VAL A 439 28.62 -6.02 -15.86
CA VAL A 439 27.87 -7.23 -15.49
C VAL A 439 28.22 -8.37 -16.44
N TYR A 440 28.23 -8.10 -17.76
CA TYR A 440 28.63 -9.09 -18.75
C TYR A 440 30.09 -9.51 -18.55
N ASP A 441 31.00 -8.59 -18.23
CA ASP A 441 32.40 -8.92 -17.95
C ASP A 441 32.56 -9.84 -16.73
N CYS A 442 31.76 -9.65 -15.67
CA CYS A 442 31.73 -10.57 -14.54
C CYS A 442 31.32 -11.99 -14.98
N TYR A 443 30.21 -12.10 -15.73
CA TYR A 443 29.71 -13.38 -16.24
C TYR A 443 30.72 -14.04 -17.19
N LYS A 444 31.33 -13.28 -18.10
CA LYS A 444 32.32 -13.74 -19.07
C LYS A 444 33.57 -14.28 -18.38
N ALA A 445 34.11 -13.53 -17.42
CA ALA A 445 35.30 -13.93 -16.67
C ALA A 445 35.03 -15.15 -15.78
N TYR A 446 33.86 -15.21 -15.14
CA TYR A 446 33.50 -16.33 -14.26
C TYR A 446 33.20 -17.63 -15.02
N CYS A 447 32.38 -17.55 -16.09
CA CYS A 447 31.96 -18.74 -16.83
C CYS A 447 33.09 -19.34 -17.69
N ASN A 448 34.16 -18.57 -17.94
CA ASN A 448 35.38 -19.00 -18.63
C ASN A 448 35.11 -19.78 -19.94
N ASP A 449 34.20 -19.27 -20.78
CA ASP A 449 33.86 -19.91 -22.05
C ASP A 449 34.13 -18.99 -23.25
N ALA A 450 34.87 -19.56 -24.21
CA ALA A 450 35.37 -18.91 -25.40
C ALA A 450 34.24 -18.69 -26.43
N GLY A 451 33.45 -17.65 -26.21
CA GLY A 451 32.57 -17.06 -27.22
C GLY A 451 31.32 -17.88 -27.54
N GLU A 452 30.21 -17.54 -26.88
CA GLU A 452 28.92 -17.20 -27.52
C GLU A 452 27.84 -16.95 -26.44
N LYS A 453 27.87 -17.67 -25.30
CA LYS A 453 26.86 -17.57 -24.23
C LYS A 453 27.48 -17.48 -22.83
N ALA A 454 27.00 -16.58 -21.98
CA ALA A 454 27.44 -16.46 -20.59
C ALA A 454 26.24 -16.60 -19.64
N GLU A 455 26.04 -17.80 -19.08
CA GLU A 455 24.90 -18.12 -18.22
C GLU A 455 25.33 -18.73 -16.90
N ARG A 456 24.60 -18.35 -15.84
CA ARG A 456 24.78 -18.90 -14.49
C ARG A 456 23.43 -19.17 -13.84
N CYS A 457 23.40 -20.03 -12.83
CA CYS A 457 22.19 -20.24 -12.04
C CYS A 457 21.80 -18.93 -11.34
N SER A 458 20.51 -18.69 -11.19
CA SER A 458 19.95 -17.41 -10.76
C SER A 458 19.64 -17.40 -9.26
N TRP A 459 20.59 -17.78 -8.40
CA TRP A 459 20.35 -17.85 -6.96
C TRP A 459 19.98 -16.48 -6.41
N ASP A 460 20.84 -15.50 -6.63
CA ASP A 460 20.66 -14.16 -6.08
C ASP A 460 19.57 -13.36 -6.77
N LEU A 461 19.45 -13.53 -8.09
CA LEU A 461 18.45 -12.85 -8.90
C LEU A 461 17.03 -13.20 -8.43
N THR A 462 16.81 -14.44 -7.96
CA THR A 462 15.48 -14.83 -7.46
C THR A 462 15.10 -14.10 -6.16
N ALA A 463 16.06 -13.91 -5.24
CA ALA A 463 15.85 -13.15 -4.01
C ALA A 463 15.58 -11.67 -4.31
N VAL A 464 16.42 -11.04 -5.14
CA VAL A 464 16.25 -9.64 -5.55
C VAL A 464 14.94 -9.42 -6.28
N HIS A 465 14.60 -10.27 -7.26
CA HIS A 465 13.37 -10.13 -8.02
C HIS A 465 12.14 -10.29 -7.12
N PHE A 466 12.14 -11.27 -6.21
CA PHE A 466 11.06 -11.40 -5.24
C PHE A 466 10.95 -10.17 -4.32
N ALA A 467 12.07 -9.64 -3.82
CA ALA A 467 12.04 -8.45 -2.97
C ALA A 467 11.41 -7.26 -3.72
N PHE A 468 11.75 -7.08 -4.99
CA PHE A 468 11.30 -5.93 -5.76
C PHE A 468 9.87 -6.06 -6.30
N ASP A 469 9.56 -7.18 -6.97
CA ASP A 469 8.29 -7.42 -7.69
C ASP A 469 7.29 -8.28 -6.90
N GLY A 470 7.71 -8.88 -5.78
CA GLY A 470 6.90 -9.77 -4.96
C GLY A 470 6.66 -11.12 -5.62
N CYS A 471 5.61 -11.83 -5.20
CA CYS A 471 5.28 -13.15 -5.77
C CYS A 471 4.93 -13.09 -7.27
N GLY A 472 4.17 -12.05 -7.66
CA GLY A 472 3.68 -11.88 -9.02
C GLY A 472 3.08 -13.16 -9.62
N LYS A 473 3.50 -13.47 -10.86
CA LYS A 473 3.15 -14.72 -11.56
C LYS A 473 4.18 -15.83 -11.36
N PHE A 474 5.37 -15.51 -10.88
CA PHE A 474 6.51 -16.45 -10.85
C PHE A 474 6.61 -17.26 -9.57
N TYR A 475 6.17 -16.71 -8.45
CA TYR A 475 6.36 -17.33 -7.15
C TYR A 475 5.07 -17.45 -6.34
N LYS A 476 5.20 -18.18 -5.24
CA LYS A 476 4.29 -18.22 -4.10
C LYS A 476 5.14 -18.37 -2.84
N LEU A 477 4.63 -17.95 -1.68
CA LEU A 477 5.31 -18.17 -0.40
C LEU A 477 4.83 -19.48 0.23
N SER A 478 5.71 -20.09 1.03
CA SER A 478 5.33 -21.14 1.98
C SER A 478 4.31 -20.62 2.99
N PRO A 479 3.62 -21.51 3.74
CA PRO A 479 3.00 -21.11 5.00
C PRO A 479 4.03 -20.47 5.95
N ARG A 480 3.57 -19.78 7.00
CA ARG A 480 4.44 -19.28 8.07
C ARG A 480 5.15 -20.44 8.77
N GLY A 481 6.39 -20.22 9.16
CA GLY A 481 7.16 -21.17 9.94
C GLY A 481 8.48 -20.63 10.45
N THR A 482 9.27 -21.53 11.00
CA THR A 482 10.58 -21.28 11.60
C THR A 482 11.65 -21.98 10.77
N ILE A 483 12.77 -21.31 10.57
CA ILE A 483 13.96 -21.88 9.97
C ILE A 483 14.95 -22.13 11.09
N THR A 484 15.48 -23.35 11.16
CA THR A 484 16.54 -23.73 12.10
C THR A 484 17.76 -24.19 11.32
N VAL A 485 18.95 -23.82 11.78
CA VAL A 485 20.24 -24.24 11.23
C VAL A 485 20.98 -25.06 12.29
N ASP A 486 21.45 -26.25 11.92
CA ASP A 486 22.21 -27.11 12.85
C ASP A 486 23.71 -26.76 12.86
N ASP A 487 24.48 -27.49 13.69
CA ASP A 487 25.93 -27.26 13.84
C ASP A 487 26.74 -27.60 12.58
N ASP A 488 26.16 -28.35 11.65
CA ASP A 488 26.75 -28.69 10.35
C ASP A 488 26.32 -27.71 9.24
N GLY A 489 25.47 -26.73 9.57
CA GLY A 489 24.95 -25.72 8.64
C GLY A 489 23.74 -26.19 7.82
N ASN A 490 23.17 -27.36 8.10
CA ASN A 490 21.96 -27.81 7.43
C ASN A 490 20.74 -27.06 7.96
N ASN A 491 19.85 -26.63 7.07
CA ASN A 491 18.65 -25.90 7.45
C ASN A 491 17.39 -26.78 7.34
N ARG A 492 16.43 -26.53 8.22
CA ARG A 492 15.09 -27.13 8.20
C ARG A 492 14.03 -26.06 8.39
N PHE A 493 12.95 -26.14 7.60
CA PHE A 493 11.75 -25.34 7.79
C PHE A 493 10.66 -26.13 8.50
N THR A 494 10.16 -25.60 9.61
CA THR A 494 9.04 -26.18 10.37
C THR A 494 7.84 -25.23 10.35
N PRO A 495 6.67 -25.63 9.82
CA PRO A 495 5.47 -24.79 9.83
C PRO A 495 5.05 -24.37 11.24
N ASP A 496 4.89 -23.07 11.44
CA ASP A 496 4.44 -22.45 12.69
C ASP A 496 3.69 -21.15 12.36
N ARG A 497 2.42 -21.08 12.78
CA ARG A 497 1.55 -19.93 12.53
C ARG A 497 1.97 -18.67 13.30
N LYS A 498 2.74 -18.81 14.38
CA LYS A 498 3.21 -17.68 15.21
C LYS A 498 4.55 -17.13 14.73
N ALA A 499 5.35 -17.94 14.04
CA ALA A 499 6.63 -17.54 13.49
C ALA A 499 6.47 -16.55 12.31
N ASN A 500 7.55 -15.93 11.89
CA ASN A 500 7.61 -14.81 10.94
C ASN A 500 8.38 -15.13 9.65
N MET A 501 8.73 -16.40 9.42
CA MET A 501 9.56 -16.80 8.29
C MET A 501 8.77 -17.54 7.22
N HIS A 502 9.22 -17.35 5.99
CA HIS A 502 8.74 -18.02 4.80
C HIS A 502 9.93 -18.44 3.94
N TYR A 503 9.73 -19.45 3.10
CA TYR A 503 10.58 -19.67 1.94
C TYR A 503 9.79 -19.46 0.65
N LEU A 504 10.50 -19.02 -0.38
CA LEU A 504 9.96 -18.80 -1.70
C LEU A 504 9.71 -20.16 -2.38
N MET A 505 8.68 -20.26 -3.21
CA MET A 505 8.45 -21.44 -4.05
C MET A 505 8.17 -21.00 -5.47
N LEU A 506 8.76 -21.71 -6.42
CA LEU A 506 8.48 -21.50 -7.83
C LEU A 506 7.03 -21.89 -8.15
N LYS A 507 6.34 -21.01 -8.87
CA LYS A 507 4.97 -21.21 -9.37
C LYS A 507 4.92 -21.29 -10.90
N ALA A 508 5.80 -20.55 -11.58
CA ALA A 508 5.93 -20.58 -13.03
C ALA A 508 6.97 -21.62 -13.48
N GLU A 509 6.94 -21.95 -14.77
CA GLU A 509 8.02 -22.75 -15.38
C GLU A 509 9.35 -21.98 -15.33
N PRO A 510 10.48 -22.63 -14.98
CA PRO A 510 11.78 -21.96 -14.86
C PRO A 510 12.18 -21.17 -16.12
N ARG A 511 11.86 -21.68 -17.31
CA ARG A 511 12.12 -20.99 -18.60
C ARG A 511 11.43 -19.64 -18.71
N ALA A 512 10.26 -19.47 -18.11
CA ALA A 512 9.53 -18.21 -18.14
C ALA A 512 10.19 -17.15 -17.23
N VAL A 513 10.79 -17.59 -16.12
CA VAL A 513 11.55 -16.71 -15.22
C VAL A 513 12.89 -16.35 -15.85
N LYS A 514 13.60 -17.35 -16.40
CA LYS A 514 14.82 -17.16 -17.19
C LYS A 514 14.64 -16.07 -18.25
N TYR A 515 13.63 -16.24 -19.12
CA TYR A 515 13.38 -15.29 -20.20
C TYR A 515 13.19 -13.85 -19.70
N TYR A 516 12.55 -13.69 -18.54
CA TYR A 516 12.39 -12.38 -17.93
C TYR A 516 13.71 -11.83 -17.39
N PHE A 517 14.53 -12.65 -16.72
CA PHE A 517 15.84 -12.22 -16.23
C PHE A 517 16.79 -11.84 -17.36
N ASP A 518 16.91 -12.67 -18.41
CA ASP A 518 17.76 -12.36 -19.56
C ASP A 518 17.36 -11.02 -20.20
N LYS A 519 16.05 -10.75 -20.32
CA LYS A 519 15.55 -9.47 -20.84
C LYS A 519 15.88 -8.28 -19.97
N MET A 520 15.82 -8.43 -18.65
CA MET A 520 16.16 -7.35 -17.71
C MET A 520 17.66 -7.08 -17.64
N LEU A 521 18.51 -8.09 -17.88
CA LEU A 521 19.97 -7.92 -17.93
C LEU A 521 20.44 -7.22 -19.21
N GLU A 522 19.63 -7.24 -20.28
CA GLU A 522 19.86 -6.51 -21.53
C GLU A 522 19.44 -5.02 -21.47
N GLU A 523 18.68 -4.61 -20.45
CA GLU A 523 18.22 -3.22 -20.21
C GLU A 523 19.20 -2.41 -19.35
#